data_AF-A0A961QJT8-F1
#
_entry.id   AF-A0A961QJT8-F1
#
_cell.length_a   1.000
_cell.length_b   1.000
_cell.length_c   1.000
_cell.angle_alpha   90.00
_cell.angle_beta   90.00
_cell.angle_gamma   90.00
#
_symmetry.space_group_name_H-M   'P 1'
#
loop_
_entity.id
_entity.type
_entity.pdbx_description
1 polymer ?
#
loop_
_entity_poly.entity_id
_entity_poly.type
_entity_poly.pdbx_seq_one_letter_code
_entity_poly.pdbx_strand_id
1 'polypeptide(L)'
;MSFEPRTSIVTVLHELTAIRRPRLLLRTARHGTLDYNRATDLRRILRLPATPAPGPATVRALIALEAQQEELRTRPPHEVGNPWRAARHVEVLIALIAESRLMAEACTPTC
;
A
#
# COMPACT_ATOMS: atom_id res chain seq x y z
N MET A 1 4.79 25.04 17.57
CA MET A 1 3.80 24.01 17.18
C MET A 1 4.05 23.67 15.71
N SER A 2 5.23 23.12 15.39
CA SER A 2 5.70 23.14 13.99
C SER A 2 6.63 21.97 13.71
N PHE A 3 6.43 21.37 12.53
CA PHE A 3 7.28 20.40 11.81
C PHE A 3 7.35 18.97 12.36
N GLU A 4 6.51 18.06 11.85
CA GLU A 4 6.82 16.62 11.78
C GLU A 4 6.43 15.90 10.45
N PRO A 5 6.16 16.55 9.28
CA PRO A 5 5.88 15.78 8.06
C PRO A 5 7.11 14.96 7.61
N ARG A 6 8.32 15.46 7.89
CA ARG A 6 9.60 14.83 7.49
C ARG A 6 10.02 13.68 8.40
N THR A 7 9.61 13.63 9.66
CA THR A 7 9.88 12.47 10.54
C THR A 7 8.87 11.36 10.28
N SER A 8 7.61 11.73 10.03
CA SER A 8 6.55 10.81 9.62
C SER A 8 6.90 10.01 8.36
N ILE A 9 7.51 10.64 7.35
CA ILE A 9 7.88 9.96 6.09
C ILE A 9 9.01 8.94 6.28
N VAL A 10 10.03 9.25 7.10
CA VAL A 10 11.15 8.36 7.36
C VAL A 10 10.68 7.11 8.09
N THR A 11 9.78 7.24 9.07
CA THR A 11 9.17 6.10 9.77
C THR A 11 8.37 5.22 8.80
N VAL A 12 7.57 5.81 7.91
CA VAL A 12 6.80 5.04 6.92
C VAL A 12 7.71 4.31 5.94
N LEU A 13 8.80 4.94 5.47
CA LEU A 13 9.79 4.27 4.63
C LEU A 13 10.48 3.12 5.37
N HIS A 14 10.78 3.28 6.65
CA HIS A 14 11.34 2.21 7.47
C HIS A 14 10.37 1.02 7.61
N GLU A 15 9.09 1.27 7.88
CA GLU A 15 8.04 0.24 7.89
C GLU A 15 7.96 -0.51 6.55
N LEU A 16 8.07 0.20 5.43
CA LEU A 16 8.09 -0.41 4.09
C LEU A 16 9.29 -1.34 3.89
N THR A 17 10.48 -1.01 4.42
CA THR A 17 11.67 -1.87 4.28
C THR A 17 11.59 -3.16 5.10
N ALA A 18 10.80 -3.16 6.18
CA ALA A 18 10.59 -4.34 7.02
C ALA A 18 9.66 -5.40 6.37
N ILE A 19 8.93 -5.01 5.33
CA ILE A 19 7.97 -5.86 4.63
C ILE A 19 8.70 -6.93 3.78
N ARG A 20 8.72 -8.19 4.23
CA ARG A 20 9.25 -9.33 3.46
C ARG A 20 8.14 -9.98 2.63
N ARG A 21 8.22 -9.85 1.29
CA ARG A 21 7.18 -10.36 0.37
C ARG A 21 7.69 -11.37 -0.64
N PRO A 22 6.86 -12.36 -1.02
CA PRO A 22 7.17 -13.28 -2.12
C PRO A 22 7.47 -12.50 -3.40
N ARG A 23 8.64 -12.75 -4.01
CA ARG A 23 9.13 -12.01 -5.19
C ARG A 23 8.13 -12.01 -6.35
N LEU A 24 7.29 -13.04 -6.46
CA LEU A 24 6.24 -13.15 -7.47
C LEU A 24 5.14 -12.08 -7.31
N LEU A 25 4.59 -11.90 -6.11
CA LEU A 25 3.54 -10.91 -5.86
C LEU A 25 4.04 -9.49 -6.15
N LEU A 26 5.27 -9.20 -5.72
CA LEU A 26 5.90 -7.91 -5.97
C LEU A 26 6.16 -7.68 -7.47
N ARG A 27 6.55 -8.71 -8.22
CA ARG A 27 6.74 -8.60 -9.67
C ARG A 27 5.43 -8.28 -10.38
N THR A 28 4.35 -8.99 -10.04
CA THR A 28 3.02 -8.72 -10.60
C THR A 28 2.55 -7.31 -10.26
N ALA A 29 2.72 -6.90 -9.00
CA ALA A 29 2.34 -5.55 -8.57
C ALA A 29 3.11 -4.46 -9.32
N ARG A 30 4.41 -4.64 -9.57
CA ARG A 30 5.19 -3.67 -10.37
C ARG A 30 4.63 -3.49 -11.78
N HIS A 31 4.20 -4.56 -12.44
CA HIS A 31 3.57 -4.41 -13.76
C HIS A 31 2.21 -3.72 -13.66
N GLY A 32 1.40 -4.08 -12.65
CA GLY A 32 0.09 -3.45 -12.43
C GLY A 32 0.13 -1.96 -12.05
N THR A 33 1.28 -1.42 -11.62
CA THR A 33 1.41 0.03 -11.38
C THR A 33 1.27 0.88 -12.64
N LEU A 34 1.46 0.29 -13.83
CA LEU A 34 1.29 1.01 -15.11
C LEU A 34 -0.18 1.35 -15.38
N ASP A 35 -1.09 0.50 -14.93
CA ASP A 35 -2.54 0.63 -15.17
C ASP A 35 -3.28 1.23 -13.96
N TYR A 36 -2.56 1.60 -12.89
CA TYR A 36 -3.16 2.06 -11.64
C TYR A 36 -3.86 3.40 -11.79
N ASN A 37 -5.17 3.42 -11.56
CA ASN A 37 -5.95 4.65 -11.51
C ASN A 37 -6.25 5.04 -10.06
N ARG A 38 -5.48 5.98 -9.52
CA ARG A 38 -5.61 6.48 -8.15
C ARG A 38 -7.04 6.86 -7.77
N ALA A 39 -7.80 7.49 -8.65
CA ALA A 39 -9.15 7.93 -8.32
C ALA A 39 -10.07 6.74 -8.06
N THR A 40 -10.03 5.71 -8.89
CA THR A 40 -10.97 4.57 -8.82
C THR A 40 -10.44 3.45 -7.92
N ASP A 41 -9.19 3.05 -8.12
CA ASP A 41 -8.59 1.90 -7.43
C ASP A 41 -8.38 2.17 -5.95
N LEU A 42 -7.89 3.35 -5.58
CA LEU A 42 -7.63 3.67 -4.18
C LEU A 42 -8.93 3.68 -3.36
N ARG A 43 -10.01 4.25 -3.91
CA ARG A 43 -11.35 4.21 -3.29
C ARG A 43 -11.85 2.78 -3.11
N ARG A 44 -11.71 1.95 -4.16
CA ARG A 44 -12.14 0.54 -4.16
C ARG A 44 -11.35 -0.30 -3.17
N ILE A 45 -10.03 -0.13 -3.11
CA ILE A 45 -9.12 -0.89 -2.25
C ILE A 45 -9.32 -0.53 -0.77
N LEU A 46 -9.36 0.77 -0.46
CA LEU A 46 -9.58 1.27 0.91
C LEU A 46 -11.05 1.20 1.34
N ARG A 47 -11.97 0.93 0.42
CA ARG A 47 -13.43 0.94 0.64
C ARG A 47 -13.94 2.27 1.22
N LEU A 48 -13.38 3.37 0.72
CA LEU A 48 -13.72 4.72 1.14
C LEU A 48 -14.66 5.39 0.13
N PRO A 49 -15.57 6.29 0.58
CA PRO A 49 -16.47 7.00 -0.31
C PRO A 49 -15.75 8.03 -1.20
N ALA A 50 -14.59 8.51 -0.78
CA ALA A 50 -13.79 9.51 -1.49
C ALA A 50 -12.32 9.09 -1.56
N THR A 51 -11.62 9.55 -2.59
CA THR A 51 -10.18 9.29 -2.77
C THR A 51 -9.41 10.11 -1.73
N PRO A 52 -8.64 9.49 -0.82
CA PRO A 52 -7.89 10.24 0.17
C PRO A 52 -6.78 11.07 -0.49
N ALA A 53 -6.31 12.11 0.20
CA ALA A 53 -5.18 12.92 -0.25
C ALA A 53 -3.89 12.06 -0.30
N PRO A 54 -2.97 12.34 -1.25
CA PRO A 54 -1.67 11.67 -1.26
C PRO A 54 -0.88 12.06 -0.02
N GLY A 55 -0.20 11.10 0.59
CA GLY A 55 0.62 11.35 1.77
C GLY A 55 0.77 10.17 2.73
N PRO A 56 1.46 10.38 3.86
CA PRO A 56 1.84 9.31 4.78
C PRO A 56 0.65 8.58 5.42
N ALA A 57 -0.48 9.26 5.63
CA ALA A 57 -1.68 8.63 6.17
C ALA A 57 -2.25 7.55 5.21
N THR A 58 -2.29 7.85 3.91
CA THR A 58 -2.74 6.92 2.87
C THR A 58 -1.81 5.72 2.76
N VAL A 59 -0.49 5.96 2.77
CA VAL A 59 0.50 4.88 2.73
C VAL A 59 0.41 3.98 3.97
N ARG A 60 0.24 4.55 5.18
CA ARG A 60 0.03 3.75 6.40
C ARG A 60 -1.21 2.88 6.35
N ALA A 61 -2.33 3.41 5.84
CA ALA A 61 -3.55 2.61 5.67
C ALA A 61 -3.32 1.42 4.72
N LEU A 62 -2.56 1.63 3.64
CA LEU A 62 -2.18 0.57 2.72
C LEU A 62 -1.23 -0.45 3.35
N ILE A 63 -0.25 -0.03 4.18
CA ILE A 63 0.62 -0.93 4.96
C ILE A 63 -0.21 -1.84 5.88
N ALA A 64 -1.20 -1.28 6.57
CA ALA A 64 -2.08 -2.06 7.45
C ALA A 64 -2.92 -3.09 6.68
N LEU A 65 -3.47 -2.71 5.52
CA LEU A 65 -4.19 -3.64 4.64
C LEU A 65 -3.29 -4.74 4.09
N GLU A 66 -2.07 -4.38 3.75
CA GLU A 66 -1.07 -5.29 3.21
C GLU A 66 -0.69 -6.35 4.27
N ALA A 67 -0.40 -5.92 5.50
CA ALA A 67 -0.19 -6.83 6.63
C ALA A 67 -1.39 -7.78 6.86
N GLN A 68 -2.62 -7.27 6.76
CA GLN A 68 -3.82 -8.10 6.84
C GLN A 68 -3.88 -9.16 5.72
N GLN A 69 -3.52 -8.80 4.48
CA GLN A 69 -3.49 -9.76 3.37
C GLN A 69 -2.41 -10.82 3.55
N GLU A 70 -1.27 -10.46 4.13
CA GLU A 70 -0.21 -11.41 4.46
C GLU A 70 -0.63 -12.38 5.57
N GLU A 71 -1.30 -11.90 6.62
CA GLU A 71 -1.87 -12.77 7.66
C GLU A 71 -2.88 -13.75 7.07
N LEU A 72 -3.77 -13.28 6.19
CA LEU A 72 -4.73 -14.16 5.52
C LEU A 72 -4.03 -15.21 4.65
N ARG A 73 -2.87 -14.89 4.06
CA ARG A 73 -2.08 -15.82 3.25
C ARG A 73 -1.46 -16.94 4.09
N THR A 74 -1.05 -16.65 5.33
CA THR A 74 -0.39 -17.63 6.21
C THR A 74 -1.38 -18.45 7.02
N ARG A 75 -2.61 -17.97 7.19
CA ARG A 75 -3.66 -18.69 7.92
C ARG A 75 -4.20 -19.89 7.15
N PRO A 76 -4.61 -20.97 7.86
CA PRO A 76 -5.23 -22.13 7.23
C PRO A 76 -6.61 -21.79 6.63
N PRO A 77 -6.98 -22.34 5.45
CA PRO A 77 -8.26 -22.07 4.80
C PRO A 77 -9.51 -22.43 5.62
N HIS A 78 -9.37 -23.33 6.60
CA HIS A 78 -10.48 -23.83 7.42
C HIS A 78 -10.85 -22.92 8.60
N GLU A 79 -10.00 -21.95 8.96
CA GLU A 79 -10.22 -21.06 10.11
C GLU A 79 -10.87 -19.73 9.73
N VAL A 80 -10.98 -19.42 8.44
CA VAL A 80 -11.36 -18.09 7.95
C VAL A 80 -12.60 -18.15 7.07
N GLY A 81 -13.71 -17.55 7.51
CA GLY A 81 -14.96 -17.46 6.74
C GLY A 81 -14.86 -16.66 5.42
N ASN A 82 -13.73 -15.98 5.18
CA ASN A 82 -13.41 -15.34 3.91
C ASN A 82 -12.03 -15.79 3.42
N PRO A 83 -11.93 -16.53 2.30
CA PRO A 83 -10.66 -17.06 1.82
C PRO A 83 -9.71 -15.95 1.36
N TRP A 84 -8.41 -16.18 1.55
CA TRP A 84 -7.36 -15.32 1.01
C TRP A 84 -7.45 -15.27 -0.52
N ARG A 85 -7.37 -14.06 -1.09
CA ARG A 85 -7.41 -13.83 -2.54
C ARG A 85 -6.13 -13.16 -2.98
N ALA A 86 -5.29 -13.90 -3.72
CA ALA A 86 -4.03 -13.39 -4.25
C ALA A 86 -4.22 -12.10 -5.07
N ALA A 87 -5.28 -12.01 -5.88
CA ALA A 87 -5.61 -10.80 -6.65
C ALA A 87 -5.77 -9.55 -5.76
N ARG A 88 -6.47 -9.68 -4.62
CA ARG A 88 -6.66 -8.57 -3.68
C ARG A 88 -5.34 -8.15 -3.03
N HIS A 89 -4.49 -9.11 -2.68
CA HIS A 89 -3.15 -8.82 -2.16
C HIS A 89 -2.33 -8.05 -3.20
N VAL A 90 -2.34 -8.48 -4.46
CA VAL A 90 -1.64 -7.77 -5.54
C VAL A 90 -2.17 -6.35 -5.73
N GLU A 91 -3.50 -6.13 -5.70
CA GLU A 91 -4.10 -4.78 -5.79
C GLU A 91 -3.59 -3.85 -4.69
N VAL A 92 -3.53 -4.33 -3.44
CA VAL A 92 -2.99 -3.57 -2.31
C VAL A 92 -1.51 -3.23 -2.53
N LEU A 93 -0.71 -4.19 -3.02
CA LEU A 93 0.71 -3.96 -3.33
C LEU A 93 0.91 -2.96 -4.48
N ILE A 94 0.06 -2.99 -5.51
CA ILE A 94 0.06 -2.01 -6.61
C ILE A 94 -0.15 -0.60 -6.04
N ALA A 95 -1.21 -0.42 -5.26
CA ALA A 95 -1.53 0.87 -4.64
C ALA A 95 -0.41 1.33 -3.69
N LEU A 96 0.16 0.42 -2.90
CA LEU A 96 1.25 0.75 -1.97
C LEU A 96 2.50 1.25 -2.70
N ILE A 97 2.90 0.58 -3.78
CA ILE A 97 4.04 1.02 -4.61
C ILE A 97 3.75 2.36 -5.27
N ALA A 98 2.55 2.54 -5.84
CA ALA A 98 2.19 3.78 -6.51
C ALA A 98 2.13 4.97 -5.54
N GLU A 99 1.42 4.85 -4.42
CA GLU A 99 1.29 5.93 -3.44
C GLU A 99 2.61 6.23 -2.71
N SER A 100 3.46 5.23 -2.47
CA SER A 100 4.81 5.48 -1.89
C SER A 100 5.71 6.27 -2.84
N ARG A 101 5.64 6.03 -4.15
CA ARG A 101 6.35 6.83 -5.16
C ARG A 101 5.83 8.27 -5.19
N LEU A 102 4.51 8.45 -5.26
CA LEU A 102 3.88 9.77 -5.22
C LEU A 102 4.27 10.56 -3.96
N MET A 103 4.31 9.89 -2.81
CA MET A 103 4.74 10.50 -1.55
C MET A 103 6.22 10.89 -1.56
N ALA A 104 7.09 10.05 -2.16
CA ALA A 104 8.52 10.34 -2.30
C ALA A 104 8.75 11.51 -3.26
N GLU A 105 8.06 11.55 -4.40
CA GLU A 105 8.10 12.64 -5.39
C GLU A 105 7.66 13.97 -4.78
N ALA A 106 6.61 13.97 -3.96
CA ALA A 106 6.16 15.16 -3.24
C ALA A 106 7.18 15.65 -2.19
N CYS A 107 8.06 14.77 -1.71
CA CYS A 107 9.10 15.10 -0.73
C CYS A 107 10.42 15.53 -1.39
N THR A 108 10.70 15.09 -2.63
CA THR A 108 11.82 15.61 -3.42
C THR A 108 11.42 16.96 -4.00
N PRO A 109 12.00 18.09 -3.55
CA PRO A 109 11.80 19.35 -4.24
C PRO A 109 12.40 19.20 -5.64
N THR A 110 11.55 19.10 -6.66
CA THR A 110 11.96 19.22 -8.04
C THR A 110 12.62 20.59 -8.19
N CYS A 111 13.93 20.62 -8.48
CA CYS A 111 14.67 21.84 -8.78
C CYS A 111 14.10 22.56 -10.01
#